data_AF-A0A9X9QBZ7-F1
#
_entry.id   AF-A0A9X9QBZ7-F1
#
_cell.length_a   1.000
_cell.length_b   1.000
_cell.length_c   1.000
_cell.angle_alpha   90.00
_cell.angle_beta   90.00
_cell.angle_gamma   90.00
#
_symmetry.space_group_name_H-M   'P 1'
#
loop_
_entity.id
_entity.type
_entity.pdbx_description
1 polymer ?
#
loop_
_entity_poly.entity_id
_entity_poly.type
_entity_poly.pdbx_seq_one_letter_code
_entity_poly.pdbx_strand_id
1 'polypeptide(L)'
;MMAIPFINSSLPHLPEDLTTLDSFVILEKFSKPTQRNFEPVGPHYLAHARRARHKRTFSEDDRIQALENVKKVEDDDSGEISESEDPSMLLRDAKDWKASDLIICRKLH
;
A
#
# COMPACT_ATOMS: atom_id res chain seq x y z
N MET A 1 3.91 4.33 4.14
CA MET A 1 4.04 3.38 5.26
C MET A 1 4.63 4.14 6.44
N MET A 2 4.01 4.11 7.61
CA MET A 2 4.62 4.73 8.80
C MET A 2 5.71 3.78 9.32
N ALA A 3 6.92 4.29 9.52
CA ALA A 3 8.00 3.52 10.10
C ALA A 3 7.79 3.39 11.62
N ILE A 4 8.03 2.20 12.17
CA ILE A 4 8.01 1.99 13.62
C ILE A 4 9.38 2.42 14.16
N PRO A 5 9.46 3.44 15.02
CA PRO A 5 10.73 3.86 15.59
C PRO A 5 11.22 2.80 16.58
N PHE A 6 12.48 2.40 16.44
CA PHE A 6 13.16 1.57 17.42
C PHE A 6 13.96 2.46 18.37
N ILE A 7 13.73 2.32 19.67
CA ILE A 7 14.41 3.10 20.71
C ILE A 7 15.23 2.13 21.57
N ASN A 8 16.54 2.35 21.61
CA ASN A 8 17.47 1.60 22.45
C ASN A 8 17.42 2.10 23.90
N SER A 9 16.33 1.82 24.61
CA SER A 9 16.18 2.10 26.04
C SER A 9 15.41 0.99 26.71
N SER A 10 15.88 0.51 27.86
CA SER A 10 15.14 -0.45 28.68
C SER A 10 13.92 0.21 29.33
N LEU A 11 12.80 -0.50 29.34
CA LEU A 11 11.62 -0.09 30.09
C LEU A 11 11.91 -0.13 31.60
N PRO A 12 11.26 0.73 32.41
CA PRO A 12 11.36 0.64 33.87
C PRO A 12 10.74 -0.68 34.37
N HIS A 13 11.25 -1.16 35.50
CA HIS A 13 10.69 -2.33 36.19
C HIS A 13 9.31 -2.00 36.75
N LEU A 14 8.42 -3.01 36.79
CA LEU A 14 7.08 -2.87 37.35
C LEU A 14 7.19 -2.86 38.89
N PRO A 15 6.61 -1.87 39.60
CA PRO A 15 6.56 -1.89 41.06
C PRO A 15 5.60 -2.97 41.58
N GLU A 16 5.97 -3.60 42.68
CA GLU A 16 5.22 -4.72 43.31
C GLU A 16 3.83 -4.30 43.84
N ASP A 17 3.64 -3.01 44.12
CA ASP A 17 2.41 -2.46 44.68
C ASP A 17 1.26 -2.27 43.66
N LEU A 18 1.54 -2.41 42.35
CA LEU A 18 0.52 -2.33 41.30
C LEU A 18 -0.28 -3.64 41.20
N THR A 19 -1.22 -3.82 42.12
CA THR A 19 -2.11 -4.98 42.25
C THR A 19 -3.41 -4.85 41.43
N THR A 20 -3.35 -4.12 40.30
CA THR A 20 -4.53 -3.99 39.43
C THR A 20 -4.60 -5.22 38.52
N LEU A 21 -5.75 -5.91 38.50
CA LEU A 21 -5.97 -7.10 37.65
C LEU A 21 -5.88 -6.77 36.14
N ASP A 22 -6.04 -5.50 35.80
CA ASP A 22 -5.98 -4.98 34.45
C ASP A 22 -4.62 -4.33 34.18
N SER A 23 -4.01 -4.69 33.05
CA SER A 23 -2.70 -4.19 32.60
C SER A 23 -2.71 -2.73 32.14
N PHE A 24 -3.84 -2.02 32.27
CA PHE A 24 -4.02 -0.65 31.81
C PHE A 24 -4.73 0.18 32.87
N VAL A 25 -4.08 1.28 33.29
CA VAL A 25 -4.67 2.28 34.18
C VAL A 25 -4.82 3.58 33.42
N ILE A 26 -6.04 4.11 33.36
CA ILE A 26 -6.32 5.43 32.78
C ILE A 26 -5.98 6.48 33.84
N LEU A 27 -4.87 7.18 33.66
CA LEU A 27 -4.45 8.24 34.60
C LEU A 27 -5.26 9.52 34.39
N GLU A 28 -5.11 10.16 33.23
CA GLU A 28 -5.70 11.46 32.93
C GLU A 28 -6.10 11.57 31.46
N LYS A 29 -6.98 12.54 31.15
CA LYS A 29 -7.39 12.84 29.77
C LYS A 29 -6.56 13.98 29.20
N PHE A 30 -6.22 13.89 27.92
CA PHE A 30 -5.53 14.98 27.22
C PHE A 30 -6.39 16.26 27.19
N SER A 31 -5.73 17.41 27.33
CA SER A 31 -6.36 18.73 27.19
C SER A 31 -6.65 19.05 25.71
N LYS A 32 -7.41 20.13 25.46
CA LYS A 32 -7.83 20.51 24.11
C LYS A 32 -6.62 20.72 23.19
N PRO A 33 -6.58 20.09 22.00
CA PRO A 33 -5.47 20.25 21.08
C PRO A 33 -5.45 21.64 20.43
N THR A 34 -4.25 22.10 20.07
CA THR A 34 -4.08 23.31 19.26
C THR A 34 -4.43 23.02 17.80
N GLN A 35 -5.38 23.78 17.23
CA GLN A 35 -5.75 23.66 15.83
C GLN A 35 -4.75 24.42 14.96
N ARG A 36 -4.20 23.75 13.94
CA ARG A 36 -3.29 24.34 12.94
C ARG A 36 -3.73 23.93 11.54
N ASN A 37 -3.50 24.82 10.59
CA ASN A 37 -3.76 24.53 9.18
C ASN A 37 -2.62 23.66 8.62
N PHE A 38 -2.99 22.70 7.78
CA PHE A 38 -2.06 21.81 7.09
C PHE A 38 -2.12 22.06 5.58
N GLU A 39 -0.99 21.81 4.91
CA GLU A 39 -0.94 21.87 3.45
C GLU A 39 -1.76 20.73 2.83
N PRO A 40 -2.59 21.01 1.82
CA PRO A 40 -3.49 20.03 1.22
C PRO A 40 -2.77 19.15 0.18
N VAL A 41 -1.66 18.53 0.58
CA VAL A 41 -0.78 17.80 -0.34
C VAL A 41 -0.54 16.36 0.08
N GLY A 42 -0.41 15.50 -0.93
CA GLY A 42 0.04 14.12 -0.79
C GLY A 42 -1.05 13.08 -0.48
N PRO A 43 -0.71 11.78 -0.60
CA PRO A 43 -1.67 10.68 -0.47
C PRO A 43 -2.36 10.62 0.90
N HIS A 44 -1.64 10.96 1.97
CA HIS A 44 -2.16 10.90 3.33
C HIS A 44 -3.18 11.99 3.64
N TYR A 45 -3.00 13.19 3.08
CA TYR A 45 -4.00 14.24 3.17
C TYR A 45 -5.28 13.85 2.43
N LEU A 46 -5.17 13.27 1.23
CA LEU A 46 -6.32 12.78 0.48
C LEU A 46 -7.09 11.70 1.25
N ALA A 47 -6.40 10.74 1.89
CA ALA A 47 -7.03 9.74 2.74
C ALA A 47 -7.76 10.39 3.94
N HIS A 48 -7.13 11.36 4.61
CA HIS A 48 -7.78 12.12 5.67
C HIS A 48 -9.04 12.87 5.17
N ALA A 49 -8.96 13.53 4.02
CA ALA A 49 -10.08 14.26 3.43
C ALA A 49 -11.24 13.34 3.04
N ARG A 50 -10.97 12.14 2.49
CA ARG A 50 -11.99 11.12 2.20
C ARG A 50 -12.74 10.70 3.47
N ARG A 51 -12.00 10.38 4.54
CA ARG A 51 -12.57 10.02 5.83
C ARG A 51 -13.41 11.14 6.44
N ALA A 52 -12.92 12.38 6.38
CA ALA A 52 -13.65 13.54 6.88
C ALA A 52 -14.98 13.76 6.13
N ARG A 53 -15.01 13.54 4.81
CA ARG A 53 -16.23 13.63 4.00
C ARG A 53 -17.22 12.50 4.32
N HIS A 54 -16.72 11.27 4.47
CA HIS A 54 -17.57 10.08 4.61
C HIS A 54 -17.88 9.70 6.07
N LYS A 55 -17.31 10.43 7.05
CA LYS A 55 -17.41 10.13 8.49
C LYS A 55 -17.00 8.69 8.84
N ARG A 56 -16.06 8.13 8.08
CA ARG A 56 -15.54 6.77 8.27
C ARG A 56 -14.38 6.75 9.24
N THR A 57 -14.24 5.64 9.98
CA THR A 57 -13.06 5.38 10.80
C THR A 57 -11.86 5.01 9.92
N PHE A 58 -10.65 5.08 10.49
CA PHE A 58 -9.42 4.70 9.78
C PHE A 58 -9.48 3.27 9.25
N SER A 59 -9.89 2.32 10.10
CA SER A 59 -9.95 0.89 9.76
C SER A 59 -11.00 0.57 8.69
N GLU A 60 -12.09 1.32 8.67
CA GLU A 60 -13.15 1.13 7.68
C GLU A 60 -12.72 1.62 6.30
N ASP A 61 -12.14 2.81 6.22
CA ASP A 61 -11.69 3.38 4.96
C ASP A 61 -10.55 2.57 4.33
N ASP A 62 -9.66 2.00 5.15
CA ASP A 62 -8.56 1.14 4.70
C ASP A 62 -9.07 -0.17 4.05
N ARG A 63 -10.09 -0.79 4.65
CA ARG A 63 -10.76 -1.95 4.05
C ARG A 63 -11.43 -1.60 2.72
N ILE A 64 -12.10 -0.46 2.65
CA ILE A 64 -12.80 -0.04 1.43
C ILE A 64 -11.80 0.28 0.32
N GLN A 65 -10.68 0.94 0.66
CA GLN A 65 -9.62 1.20 -0.30
C GLN A 65 -8.98 -0.10 -0.79
N ALA A 66 -8.78 -1.07 0.10
CA ALA A 66 -8.29 -2.39 -0.29
C ALA A 66 -9.28 -3.09 -1.24
N LEU A 67 -10.58 -3.08 -0.95
CA LEU A 67 -11.61 -3.63 -1.83
C LEU A 67 -11.71 -2.92 -3.18
N GLU A 68 -11.63 -1.59 -3.20
CA GLU A 68 -11.67 -0.79 -4.43
C GLU A 68 -10.43 -1.05 -5.30
N ASN A 69 -9.26 -1.21 -4.68
CA ASN A 69 -8.04 -1.59 -5.40
C ASN A 69 -8.14 -3.00 -5.99
N VAL A 70 -8.66 -3.97 -5.22
CA VAL A 70 -8.85 -5.36 -5.72
C VAL A 70 -9.83 -5.38 -6.89
N LYS A 71 -10.97 -4.68 -6.77
CA LYS A 71 -11.94 -4.58 -7.87
C LYS A 71 -11.35 -3.88 -9.10
N LYS A 72 -10.59 -2.80 -8.92
CA LYS A 72 -9.91 -2.11 -10.02
C LYS A 72 -8.93 -3.02 -10.75
N VAL A 73 -8.20 -3.89 -10.04
CA VAL A 73 -7.30 -4.86 -10.67
C VAL A 73 -8.09 -5.87 -11.51
N GLU A 74 -9.23 -6.37 -11.03
CA GLU A 74 -10.10 -7.28 -11.81
C GLU A 74 -10.70 -6.61 -13.07
N ASP A 75 -11.08 -5.33 -12.96
CA ASP A 75 -11.63 -4.56 -14.08
C ASP A 75 -10.54 -4.10 -15.09
N ASP A 76 -9.27 -4.00 -14.68
CA ASP A 76 -8.13 -3.58 -15.54
C ASP A 76 -7.46 -4.78 -16.24
N ASP A 77 -7.56 -5.99 -15.67
CA ASP A 77 -7.11 -7.25 -16.30
C ASP A 77 -8.04 -7.75 -17.42
N SER A 78 -9.16 -7.07 -17.68
CA SER A 78 -10.15 -7.45 -18.70
C SER A 78 -10.11 -6.58 -19.97
N GLY A 79 -9.04 -5.80 -20.17
CA GLY A 79 -9.05 -4.69 -21.14
C GLY A 79 -8.00 -4.64 -22.25
N GLU A 80 -6.86 -5.34 -22.20
CA GLU A 80 -5.77 -5.03 -23.17
C GLU A 80 -4.78 -6.18 -23.50
N ILE A 81 -5.27 -7.41 -23.69
CA ILE A 81 -4.55 -8.43 -24.52
C ILE A 81 -5.49 -8.82 -25.66
N SER A 82 -5.61 -7.92 -26.63
CA SER A 82 -6.18 -8.25 -27.94
C SER A 82 -5.32 -7.62 -29.04
N GLU A 83 -4.01 -7.84 -28.94
CA GLU A 83 -3.26 -8.10 -30.17
C GLU A 83 -3.47 -9.57 -30.50
N SER A 84 -3.91 -9.85 -31.73
CA SER A 84 -4.03 -11.22 -32.21
C SER A 84 -2.65 -11.87 -32.22
N GLU A 85 -2.31 -12.62 -31.17
CA GLU A 85 -1.14 -13.49 -31.19
C GLU A 85 -1.31 -14.47 -32.35
N ASP A 86 -0.48 -14.27 -33.38
CA ASP A 86 -0.50 -15.06 -34.59
C ASP A 86 -0.10 -16.51 -34.21
N PRO A 87 -0.99 -17.52 -34.36
CA PRO A 87 -0.79 -18.87 -33.82
C PRO A 87 0.42 -19.62 -34.40
N SER A 88 1.12 -19.01 -35.35
CA SER A 88 2.41 -19.44 -35.88
C SER A 88 3.60 -19.23 -34.93
N MET A 89 3.46 -18.39 -33.89
CA MET A 89 4.51 -18.13 -32.89
C MET A 89 4.63 -19.27 -31.85
N LEU A 90 3.56 -20.02 -31.60
CA LEU A 90 3.51 -21.15 -30.67
C LEU A 90 4.14 -22.44 -31.22
N LEU A 91 4.37 -22.50 -32.53
CA LEU A 91 4.95 -23.65 -33.23
C LEU A 91 6.47 -23.51 -33.45
N ARG A 92 7.08 -22.43 -32.96
CA ARG A 92 8.53 -22.22 -33.11
C ARG A 92 9.26 -22.93 -31.98
N ASP A 93 10.10 -23.91 -32.35
CA ASP A 93 10.94 -24.65 -31.42
C ASP A 93 11.84 -23.68 -30.61
N ALA A 94 11.94 -23.91 -29.29
CA ALA A 94 12.69 -23.10 -28.32
C ALA A 94 14.22 -22.98 -28.57
N LYS A 95 14.70 -23.45 -29.73
CA LYS A 95 16.12 -23.49 -30.11
C LYS A 95 16.52 -22.38 -31.10
N ASP A 96 15.58 -21.62 -31.64
CA ASP A 96 15.82 -20.65 -32.71
C ASP A 96 16.11 -19.21 -32.23
N TRP A 97 16.41 -19.04 -30.94
CA TRP A 97 16.73 -17.74 -30.33
C TRP A 97 17.96 -17.04 -30.93
N LYS A 98 18.89 -17.79 -31.55
CA LYS A 98 20.10 -17.24 -32.19
C LYS A 98 19.84 -16.58 -33.54
N ALA A 99 18.77 -16.94 -34.25
CA ALA A 99 18.47 -16.32 -35.54
C ALA A 99 18.00 -14.86 -35.37
N SER A 100 17.42 -14.53 -34.21
CA SER A 100 16.97 -13.19 -33.86
C SER A 100 18.12 -12.19 -33.67
N ASP A 101 19.25 -12.63 -33.09
CA ASP A 101 20.42 -11.76 -32.86
C ASP A 101 21.06 -11.28 -34.18
N LEU A 102 21.06 -12.12 -35.22
CA LEU A 102 21.59 -11.77 -36.54
C LEU A 102 20.73 -10.74 -37.29
N ILE A 103 19.43 -10.66 -37.00
CA ILE A 103 18.52 -9.71 -37.67
C ILE A 103 18.56 -8.33 -36.99
N ILE A 104 18.75 -8.26 -35.67
CA ILE A 104 18.85 -6.99 -34.93
C ILE A 104 20.12 -6.22 -35.35
N CYS A 105 21.24 -6.90 -35.52
CA CYS A 105 22.50 -6.23 -35.92
C CYS A 105 22.53 -5.78 -37.38
N ARG A 106 21.69 -6.32 -38.26
CA ARG A 106 21.68 -5.98 -39.71
C ARG A 106 20.76 -4.81 -40.07
N LYS A 107 19.93 -4.34 -39.15
CA LYS A 107 18.98 -3.24 -39.35
C LYS A 107 19.54 -1.86 -38.91
N LEU A 108 20.80 -1.82 -38.48
CA LEU A 108 21.49 -0.63 -37.95
C LEU A 108 22.61 -0.11 -38.89
N HIS A 109 22.45 -0.29 -40.19
CA HIS A 109 23.14 0.42 -41.29
C HIS A 109 22.13 0.63 -42.43
#